data_AF-A0A1G0WCD4-F1
#
_entry.id   AF-A0A1G0WCD4-F1
#
_cell.length_a   1.000
_cell.length_b   1.000
_cell.length_c   1.000
_cell.angle_alpha   90.00
_cell.angle_beta   90.00
_cell.angle_gamma   90.00
#
_symmetry.space_group_name_H-M   'P 1'
#
loop_
_entity.id
_entity.type
_entity.pdbx_description
1 polymer ?
#
loop_
_entity_poly.entity_id
_entity_poly.type
_entity_poly.pdbx_seq_one_letter_code
_entity_poly.pdbx_strand_id
1 'polypeptide(L)' 'MNVVKTIYEDLPETVKIPKEFIHKKAEMILLIDDKSSQKNEKKLSDFFGSIPDFPERDEQGNFEIREIV' A
#
# COMPACT_ATOMS: atom_id res chain seq x y z
N MET A 1 0.29 12.79 37.26
CA MET A 1 0.95 12.56 35.96
C MET A 1 0.05 13.16 34.89
N ASN A 2 0.50 14.17 34.16
CA ASN A 2 -0.29 14.75 33.08
C ASN A 2 0.08 14.02 31.79
N VAL A 3 -0.90 13.36 31.18
CA VAL A 3 -0.75 12.61 29.93
C VAL A 3 -1.32 13.46 28.80
N VAL A 4 -0.48 13.87 27.86
CA VAL A 4 -0.91 14.57 26.65
C VAL A 4 -1.16 13.51 25.58
N LYS A 5 -2.43 13.19 25.32
CA LYS A 5 -2.82 12.29 24.23
C LYS A 5 -3.10 13.11 22.98
N THR A 6 -2.30 12.88 21.94
CA THR A 6 -2.54 13.48 20.62
C THR A 6 -2.80 12.33 19.65
N ILE A 7 -3.94 12.37 18.98
CA ILE A 7 -4.32 11.38 17.97
C ILE A 7 -4.15 12.07 16.61
N TYR A 8 -3.36 11.47 15.75
CA TYR A 8 -3.19 11.91 14.37
C TYR A 8 -3.82 10.87 13.46
N GLU A 9 -4.55 11.33 12.43
CA GLU A 9 -5.07 10.45 11.36
C GLU A 9 -3.91 9.90 10.52
N ASP A 10 -2.97 10.79 10.16
CA ASP A 10 -1.71 10.44 9.51
C ASP A 10 -0.53 10.84 10.40
N LEU A 11 0.50 9.98 10.48
CA LEU A 11 1.68 10.25 11.30
C LEU A 11 2.49 11.42 10.72
N PRO A 12 2.65 12.55 11.45
CA PRO A 12 3.40 13.68 10.94
C PRO A 12 4.91 13.45 11.02
N GLU A 13 5.67 14.05 10.10
CA GLU A 13 7.14 14.02 10.13
C GLU A 13 7.72 14.71 11.37
N THR A 14 7.00 15.69 11.94
CA THR A 14 7.44 16.45 13.11
C THR A 14 6.32 16.58 14.14
N VAL A 15 6.57 16.14 15.37
CA VAL A 15 5.64 16.29 16.50
C VAL A 15 5.96 17.57 17.27
N LYS A 16 4.98 18.47 17.41
CA LYS A 16 5.15 19.72 18.19
C LYS A 16 5.03 19.44 19.68
N ILE A 17 6.14 19.57 20.40
CA ILE A 17 6.18 19.40 21.86
C ILE A 17 5.91 20.77 22.52
N PRO A 18 4.96 20.87 23.47
CA PRO A 18 4.73 22.13 24.19
C PRO A 18 5.98 22.55 24.97
N LYS A 19 6.22 23.87 25.06
CA LYS A 19 7.46 24.44 25.64
C LYS A 19 7.76 23.95 27.07
N GLU A 20 6.72 23.62 27.82
CA GLU A 20 6.77 23.12 29.20
C GLU A 20 7.45 21.74 29.34
N PHE A 21 7.65 21.01 28.24
CA PHE A 21 8.20 19.66 28.20
C PHE A 21 9.61 19.56 27.59
N ILE A 22 10.16 20.66 27.04
CA ILE A 22 11.43 20.65 26.27
C ILE A 22 12.64 20.09 27.07
N HIS A 23 12.61 20.22 28.40
CA HIS A 23 13.69 19.74 29.29
C HIS A 23 13.26 18.62 30.23
N LYS A 24 12.14 17.96 29.96
CA LYS A 24 11.62 16.85 30.78
C LYS A 24 11.83 15.52 30.05
N LYS A 25 12.11 14.46 30.81
CA LYS A 25 12.16 13.10 30.28
C LYS A 25 10.75 12.67 29.87
N ALA A 26 10.60 12.18 28.65
CA ALA A 26 9.33 11.72 28.09
C ALA A 26 9.51 10.38 27.38
N GLU A 27 8.40 9.64 27.25
CA GLU A 27 8.28 8.40 26.49
C GLU A 27 7.23 8.61 25.40
N MET A 28 7.50 8.13 24.19
CA MET A 28 6.58 8.21 23.05
C MET A 28 6.16 6.79 22.67
N ILE A 29 4.85 6.54 22.65
CA ILE A 29 4.28 5.25 22.29
C ILE A 29 3.59 5.39 20.94
N LEU A 30 4.07 4.67 19.93
CA LEU A 30 3.44 4.60 18.61
C LEU A 30 2.64 3.30 18.51
N LEU A 31 1.34 3.42 18.25
CA LEU A 31 0.44 2.30 18.00
C LEU A 31 0.12 2.30 16.52
N ILE A 32 0.70 1.37 15.78
CA ILE A 32 0.44 1.18 14.35
C ILE A 32 -0.65 0.12 14.24
N ASP A 33 -1.80 0.47 13.63
CA ASP A 33 -2.84 -0.51 13.32
C ASP A 33 -2.52 -1.18 11.99
N ASP A 34 -1.99 -2.40 12.05
CA ASP A 34 -1.67 -3.21 10.86
C ASP A 34 -2.92 -3.57 10.02
N LYS A 35 -4.14 -3.33 10.55
CA LYS A 35 -5.39 -3.68 9.87
C LYS A 35 -5.73 -2.84 8.64
N SER A 36 -5.02 -1.73 8.40
CA SER A 36 -5.19 -0.94 7.16
C SER A 36 -4.48 -1.53 5.94
N SER A 37 -3.69 -2.59 6.13
CA SER A 37 -3.09 -3.37 5.04
C SER A 37 -3.85 -4.66 4.75
N GLN A 38 -5.20 -4.60 4.76
CA GLN A 38 -5.91 -5.44 3.81
C GLN A 38 -5.54 -4.92 2.42
N LYS A 39 -4.43 -5.44 1.86
CA LYS A 39 -4.24 -5.50 0.43
C LYS A 39 -5.57 -6.02 -0.10
N ASN A 40 -6.34 -5.14 -0.73
CA ASN A 40 -7.37 -5.60 -1.64
C ASN A 40 -6.59 -6.35 -2.72
N GLU A 41 -6.39 -7.65 -2.52
CA GLU A 41 -5.98 -8.59 -3.55
C GLU A 41 -7.14 -8.64 -4.54
N LYS A 42 -7.31 -7.56 -5.30
CA LYS A 42 -8.18 -7.55 -6.46
C LYS A 42 -7.55 -8.55 -7.41
N LYS A 43 -8.15 -9.72 -7.49
CA LYS A 43 -7.71 -10.74 -8.43
C LYS A 43 -8.08 -10.23 -9.82
N LEU A 44 -7.30 -10.61 -10.84
CA LEU A 44 -7.64 -10.27 -12.23
C LEU A 44 -9.06 -10.75 -12.62
N SER A 45 -9.57 -11.78 -11.93
CA SER A 45 -10.97 -12.25 -12.04
C SER A 45 -12.01 -11.21 -11.65
N ASP A 46 -11.66 -10.22 -10.83
CA ASP A 46 -12.59 -9.21 -10.31
C ASP A 46 -12.75 -8.03 -11.27
N PHE A 47 -11.88 -7.91 -12.28
CA PHE A 47 -11.83 -6.79 -13.23
C PHE A 47 -12.54 -7.05 -14.56
N PHE A 48 -12.86 -8.30 -14.88
CA PHE A 48 -13.48 -8.64 -16.16
C PHE A 48 -14.79 -9.36 -15.88
N GLY A 49 -15.87 -8.58 -15.86
CA GLY A 49 -17.18 -9.12 -16.21
C GLY A 49 -17.01 -9.96 -17.46
N SER A 50 -17.54 -11.19 -17.42
CA SER A 50 -17.40 -12.27 -18.38
C SER A 50 -17.02 -11.77 -19.78
N ILE A 51 -15.77 -12.00 -20.21
CA ILE A 51 -15.41 -11.76 -21.60
C ILE A 51 -16.32 -12.69 -22.42
N PRO A 52 -17.25 -12.17 -23.25
CA PRO A 52 -18.07 -13.04 -24.08
C PRO A 52 -17.12 -13.81 -25.01
N ASP A 53 -17.38 -15.11 -25.14
CA ASP A 53 -16.53 -16.12 -25.77
C ASP A 53 -15.48 -15.57 -26.73
N PHE A 54 -14.21 -15.83 -26.41
CA PHE A 54 -13.14 -15.60 -27.38
C PHE A 54 -13.44 -16.45 -28.62
N PRO A 55 -13.60 -15.84 -29.81
CA PRO A 55 -13.71 -16.62 -31.03
C PRO A 55 -12.45 -17.48 -31.17
N GLU A 56 -12.56 -18.64 -31.84
CA GLU A 56 -11.40 -19.46 -32.16
C GLU A 56 -10.34 -18.57 -32.83
N ARG A 57 -9.16 -18.52 -32.21
CA ARG A 57 -8.07 -17.71 -32.70
C ARG A 57 -7.33 -18.53 -33.76
N ASP A 58 -7.21 -17.96 -34.96
CA ASP A 58 -6.34 -18.52 -35.98
C ASP A 58 -4.87 -18.50 -35.53
N GLU A 59 -4.07 -19.40 -36.07
CA GLU A 59 -2.63 -19.47 -35.79
C GLU A 59 -1.96 -18.12 -36.09
N GLN A 60 -1.32 -17.52 -35.08
CA GLN A 60 -0.61 -16.25 -35.21
C GLN A 60 0.76 -16.44 -35.88
N GLY A 61 0.74 -16.81 -37.15
CA GLY A 61 1.93 -16.84 -38.02
C GLY A 61 3.02 -17.82 -37.60
N ASN A 62 4.14 -17.78 -38.33
CA ASN A 62 5.31 -18.61 -38.07
C ASN A 62 6.40 -17.80 -37.37
N PHE A 63 7.15 -18.45 -36.49
CA PHE A 63 8.32 -17.85 -35.85
C PHE A 63 9.46 -17.69 -36.86
N GLU A 64 10.14 -16.55 -36.83
CA GLU A 64 11.35 -16.30 -37.60
C GLU A 64 12.56 -16.51 -36.67
N ILE A 65 13.41 -17.51 -36.97
CA ILE A 65 14.66 -17.72 -36.24
C ILE A 65 15.72 -16.80 -36.86
N ARG A 66 16.28 -15.90 -36.05
CA ARG A 66 17.42 -15.07 -36.45
C ARG A 66 18.72 -15.80 -36.14
N GLU A 67 19.56 -16.02 -37.15
CA GLU A 67 20.93 -16.49 -36.94
C GLU A 67 21.76 -15.35 -36.33
N ILE A 68 22.44 -15.65 -35.22
CA ILE A 68 23.41 -14.74 -34.61
C ILE A 68 24.71 -14.90 -35.39
N VAL A 69 25.11 -13.86 -36.11
CA VAL A 69 26.40 -13.74 -36.81
C VAL A 69 27.51 -13.42 -35.81
#